data_AF-A0A4Q9R6C2-F1
#
_entry.id   AF-A0A4Q9R6C2-F1
#
_cell.length_a   1.000
_cell.length_b   1.000
_cell.length_c   1.000
_cell.angle_alpha   90.00
_cell.angle_beta   90.00
_cell.angle_gamma   90.00
#
_symmetry.space_group_name_H-M   'P 1'
#
loop_
_entity.id
_entity.type
_entity.pdbx_description
1 polymer ?
#
loop_
_entity_poly.entity_id
_entity_poly.type
_entity_poly.pdbx_seq_one_letter_code
_entity_poly.pdbx_strand_id
1 'polypeptide(L)'
;MTMIDYRGKQVLISGAGSGIDRGLARAFAEQGATLELLDRDAEALARVADELAQILAVQAVPELLTPADLAGTFLFLGSSLAAPVTGQALSVSHGEVMH
;
A
#
# COMPACT_ATOMS: atom_id res chain seq x y z
N MET A 1 20.40 5.51 -5.75
CA MET A 1 19.62 4.43 -6.40
C MET A 1 18.29 5.03 -6.83
N THR A 2 17.99 5.03 -8.12
CA THR A 2 16.66 5.40 -8.62
C THR A 2 15.70 4.25 -8.35
N MET A 3 14.63 4.52 -7.60
CA MET A 3 13.53 3.57 -7.37
C MET A 3 12.82 3.28 -8.70
N ILE A 4 12.45 2.02 -8.91
CA ILE A 4 11.67 1.58 -10.08
C ILE A 4 10.20 1.96 -9.84
N ASP A 5 9.53 2.55 -10.84
CA ASP A 5 8.10 2.86 -10.81
C ASP A 5 7.29 1.65 -11.29
N TYR A 6 6.38 1.16 -10.44
CA TYR A 6 5.54 -0.02 -10.72
C TYR A 6 4.11 0.34 -11.11
N ARG A 7 3.75 1.62 -11.18
CA ARG A 7 2.41 2.03 -11.64
C ARG A 7 2.19 1.59 -13.08
N GLY A 8 1.03 0.97 -13.32
CA GLY A 8 0.67 0.41 -14.63
C GLY A 8 1.52 -0.79 -15.07
N LYS A 9 2.32 -1.38 -14.17
CA LYS A 9 3.04 -2.62 -14.42
C LYS A 9 2.23 -3.80 -13.90
N GLN A 10 2.23 -4.90 -14.67
CA GLN A 10 1.73 -6.18 -14.19
C GLN A 10 2.84 -6.95 -13.49
N VAL A 11 2.54 -7.51 -12.32
CA VAL A 11 3.48 -8.32 -11.53
C VAL A 11 2.80 -9.64 -11.16
N LEU A 12 3.46 -10.74 -11.54
CA LEU A 12 3.05 -12.10 -11.23
C LEU A 12 3.81 -12.58 -9.99
N ILE A 13 3.12 -13.12 -8.99
CA ILE A 13 3.75 -13.63 -7.76
C ILE A 13 3.26 -15.05 -7.49
N SER A 14 4.18 -16.01 -7.46
CA SER A 14 3.93 -17.40 -7.07
C SER A 14 4.23 -17.62 -5.58
N GLY A 15 3.43 -18.43 -4.88
CA GLY A 15 3.55 -18.62 -3.42
C GLY A 15 2.88 -17.50 -2.61
N ALA A 16 2.04 -16.68 -3.25
CA ALA A 16 1.53 -15.43 -2.69
C ALA A 16 0.62 -15.59 -1.46
N GLY A 17 0.19 -16.80 -1.12
CA GLY A 17 -0.70 -17.05 0.02
C GLY A 17 -0.02 -16.86 1.39
N SER A 18 1.31 -16.81 1.47
CA SER A 18 2.01 -16.72 2.76
C SER A 18 3.44 -16.17 2.67
N GLY A 19 4.07 -16.03 3.85
CA GLY A 19 5.51 -15.76 3.95
C GLY A 19 5.96 -14.48 3.26
N ILE A 20 7.13 -14.57 2.62
CA ILE A 20 7.80 -13.45 1.94
C ILE A 20 6.99 -12.99 0.73
N ASP A 21 6.40 -13.92 -0.01
CA ASP A 21 5.67 -13.62 -1.24
C ASP A 21 4.37 -12.87 -0.98
N ARG A 22 3.68 -13.14 0.14
CA ARG A 22 2.58 -12.29 0.61
C ARG A 22 3.04 -10.87 0.93
N GLY A 23 4.23 -10.74 1.54
CA GLY A 23 4.84 -9.44 1.82
C GLY A 23 5.20 -8.69 0.53
N LEU A 24 5.72 -9.38 -0.48
CA LEU A 24 5.97 -8.84 -1.82
C LEU A 24 4.68 -8.43 -2.51
N ALA A 25 3.63 -9.23 -2.43
CA ALA A 25 2.31 -8.87 -2.97
C ALA A 25 1.83 -7.56 -2.37
N ARG A 26 1.88 -7.43 -1.03
CA ARG A 26 1.54 -6.16 -0.36
C ARG A 26 2.41 -5.00 -0.83
N ALA A 27 3.73 -5.18 -0.90
CA ALA A 27 4.66 -4.12 -1.28
C ALA A 27 4.55 -3.68 -2.75
N PHE A 28 4.27 -4.60 -3.67
CA PHE A 28 4.03 -4.27 -5.08
C PHE A 28 2.66 -3.62 -5.27
N ALA A 29 1.64 -4.11 -4.54
CA ALA A 29 0.34 -3.48 -4.51
C ALA A 29 0.49 -2.03 -4.01
N GLU A 30 1.22 -1.81 -2.91
CA GLU A 30 1.55 -0.48 -2.35
C GLU A 30 2.21 0.45 -3.37
N GLN A 31 2.91 -0.08 -4.37
CA GLN A 31 3.53 0.73 -5.43
C GLN A 31 2.64 0.91 -6.67
N GLY A 32 1.36 0.55 -6.59
CA GLY A 32 0.38 0.72 -7.67
C GLY A 32 0.53 -0.30 -8.81
N ALA A 33 1.18 -1.44 -8.56
CA ALA A 33 1.24 -2.53 -9.51
C ALA A 33 -0.11 -3.25 -9.63
N THR A 34 -0.43 -3.73 -10.83
CA THR A 34 -1.50 -4.71 -11.03
C THR A 34 -0.94 -6.11 -10.75
N LEU A 35 -1.57 -6.86 -9.85
CA LEU A 35 -1.03 -8.15 -9.40
C LEU A 35 -1.81 -9.34 -9.96
N GLU A 36 -1.06 -10.34 -10.42
CA GLU A 36 -1.55 -11.71 -10.60
C GLU A 36 -0.91 -12.58 -9.52
N LEU A 37 -1.72 -13.11 -8.61
CA LEU A 37 -1.25 -13.91 -7.48
C LEU A 37 -1.53 -15.38 -7.73
N LEU A 38 -0.54 -16.25 -7.47
CA LEU A 38 -0.67 -17.70 -7.57
C LEU A 38 -0.21 -18.36 -6.28
N ASP A 39 -0.97 -19.36 -5.84
CA ASP A 39 -0.58 -20.30 -4.80
C ASP A 39 -1.30 -21.63 -5.05
N ARG A 40 -0.76 -22.72 -4.51
CA ARG A 40 -1.45 -24.02 -4.50
C ARG A 40 -2.61 -24.05 -3.49
N ASP A 41 -2.52 -23.22 -2.44
CA ASP A 41 -3.56 -23.06 -1.43
C ASP A 41 -4.48 -21.91 -1.85
N ALA A 42 -5.61 -22.28 -2.47
CA ALA A 42 -6.59 -21.33 -2.95
C ALA A 42 -7.24 -20.50 -1.83
N GLU A 43 -7.37 -21.05 -0.62
CA GLU A 43 -7.93 -20.29 0.50
C GLU A 43 -6.94 -19.26 1.02
N ALA A 44 -5.66 -19.61 1.11
CA ALA A 44 -4.62 -18.65 1.48
C ALA A 44 -4.53 -17.51 0.46
N LEU A 45 -4.62 -17.84 -0.82
CA LEU A 45 -4.61 -16.85 -1.91
C LEU A 45 -5.82 -15.91 -1.85
N ALA A 46 -7.02 -16.45 -1.63
CA ALA A 46 -8.25 -15.68 -1.48
C ALA A 46 -8.16 -14.69 -0.31
N ARG A 47 -7.64 -15.13 0.85
CA ARG A 47 -7.45 -14.25 2.01
C ARG A 47 -6.55 -13.05 1.70
N VAL A 48 -5.49 -13.25 0.92
CA VAL A 48 -4.57 -12.15 0.53
C VAL A 48 -5.25 -11.18 -0.43
N ALA A 49 -6.01 -11.69 -1.40
CA ALA A 49 -6.79 -10.85 -2.30
C ALA A 49 -7.86 -10.03 -1.54
N ASP A 50 -8.57 -10.68 -0.61
CA ASP A 50 -9.57 -10.03 0.25
C ASP A 50 -8.92 -8.98 1.15
N GLU A 51 -7.78 -9.27 1.78
CA GLU A 51 -7.05 -8.31 2.61
C GLU A 51 -6.72 -7.03 1.83
N LEU A 52 -6.19 -7.16 0.61
CA LEU A 52 -5.86 -6.02 -0.24
C LEU A 52 -7.13 -5.26 -0.69
N ALA A 53 -8.20 -5.98 -1.01
CA ALA A 53 -9.46 -5.37 -1.42
C ALA A 53 -10.16 -4.62 -0.28
N GLN A 54 -10.13 -5.15 0.95
CA GLN A 54 -10.71 -4.50 2.14
C GLN A 54 -9.99 -3.19 2.47
N ILE A 55 -8.66 -3.15 2.33
CA ILE A 55 -7.87 -1.93 2.52
C ILE A 55 -8.30 -0.84 1.53
N LEU A 56 -8.54 -1.21 0.27
CA LEU A 56 -8.93 -0.27 -0.78
C LEU A 56 -10.39 0.17 -0.68
N ALA A 57 -11.28 -0.72 -0.24
CA ALA A 57 -12.73 -0.48 -0.24
C ALA A 57 -13.18 0.64 0.72
N VAL A 58 -12.37 0.94 1.74
CA VAL A 58 -12.66 2.00 2.72
C VAL A 58 -12.03 3.35 2.36
N GLN A 59 -11.31 3.44 1.24
CA GLN A 59 -10.64 4.66 0.79
C GLN A 59 -11.47 5.39 -0.26
N ALA A 60 -11.56 6.73 -0.13
CA ALA A 60 -12.22 7.56 -1.14
C ALA A 60 -11.50 7.51 -2.50
N VAL A 61 -10.18 7.31 -2.49
CA VAL A 61 -9.39 6.96 -3.68
C VAL A 61 -8.94 5.49 -3.52
N PRO A 62 -9.52 4.54 -4.27
CA PRO A 62 -9.28 3.10 -4.09
C PRO A 62 -7.98 2.67 -4.78
N GLU A 63 -6.89 3.37 -4.47
CA GLU A 63 -5.54 3.11 -4.94
C GLU A 63 -4.62 3.01 -3.73
N LEU A 64 -3.65 2.10 -3.75
CA LEU A 64 -2.71 1.99 -2.65
C LEU A 64 -1.73 3.17 -2.67
N LEU A 65 -1.38 3.65 -1.48
CA LEU A 65 -0.43 4.74 -1.30
C LEU A 65 0.96 4.34 -1.77
N THR A 66 1.50 5.16 -2.65
CA THR A 66 2.88 5.05 -3.10
C THR A 66 3.83 5.80 -2.15
N PRO A 67 5.15 5.55 -2.21
CA PRO A 67 6.13 6.33 -1.46
C PRO A 67 6.06 7.84 -1.73
N ALA A 68 5.63 8.24 -2.92
CA ALA A 68 5.49 9.65 -3.29
C ALA A 68 4.37 10.34 -2.50
N ASP A 69 3.29 9.61 -2.16
CA ASP A 69 2.13 10.15 -1.43
C ASP A 69 2.48 10.44 0.03
N LEU A 70 3.48 9.76 0.60
CA LEU A 70 3.96 9.97 1.96
C LEU A 70 5.08 11.03 2.05
N ALA A 71 5.87 11.18 0.99
CA ALA A 71 7.09 12.00 1.02
C ALA A 71 6.84 13.45 1.45
N GLY A 72 5.76 14.07 0.95
CA GLY A 72 5.38 15.44 1.32
C GLY A 72 5.07 15.59 2.82
N THR A 73 4.39 14.61 3.40
CA THR A 73 4.07 14.57 4.83
C THR A 73 5.33 14.50 5.69
N PHE A 74 6.28 13.64 5.34
CA PHE A 74 7.56 13.54 6.05
C PHE A 74 8.39 14.83 5.95
N LEU A 75 8.43 15.45 4.77
CA LEU A 75 9.11 16.73 4.58
C LEU A 75 8.47 17.85 5.40
N PHE A 76 7.13 17.92 5.45
CA PHE A 76 6.42 18.86 6.31
C PHE A 76 6.76 18.65 7.78
N LEU A 77 6.66 17.41 8.29
CA LEU A 77 6.96 17.07 9.68
C LEU A 77 8.42 17.35 10.06
N GLY A 78 9.36 17.18 9.12
CA GLY A 78 10.77 17.51 9.32
C GLY A 78 11.10 19.01 9.19
N SER A 79 10.15 19.84 8.75
CA SER A 79 10.36 21.27 8.55
C SER A 79 10.01 22.10 9.79
N SER A 80 10.49 23.35 9.85
CA SER A 80 10.10 24.29 10.90
C SER A 80 8.61 24.64 10.89
N LEU A 81 7.89 24.37 9.80
CA LEU A 81 6.45 24.61 9.70
C LEU A 81 5.65 23.67 10.61
N ALA A 82 6.19 22.50 10.95
CA ALA A 82 5.55 21.56 11.86
C ALA A 82 5.86 21.84 13.35
N ALA A 83 6.64 22.89 13.67
CA ALA A 83 6.97 23.25 15.06
C ALA A 83 5.76 23.38 16.02
N PRO A 84 4.58 23.89 15.62
CA PRO A 84 3.43 23.94 16.51
C PRO A 84 2.62 22.63 16.58
N VAL A 85 2.90 21.64 15.72
CA VAL A 85 2.15 20.38 15.63
C VAL A 85 2.77 19.36 16.58
N THR A 86 2.22 19.26 17.79
CA THR A 86 2.72 18.35 18.83
C THR A 86 1.66 17.33 19.25
N GLY A 87 2.08 16.10 19.48
CA GLY A 87 1.21 15.00 19.94
C GLY A 87 0.12 14.57 18.95
N GLN A 88 0.14 15.06 17.70
CA GLN A 88 -0.84 14.71 16.68
C GLN A 88 -0.37 13.52 15.85
N ALA A 89 -1.31 12.67 15.45
CA ALA A 89 -1.11 11.68 14.40
C ALA A 89 -1.68 12.23 13.08
N LEU A 90 -0.88 12.20 12.02
CA LEU A 90 -1.32 12.57 10.68
C LEU A 90 -1.54 11.30 9.85
N SER A 91 -2.79 11.01 9.49
CA SER A 91 -3.11 9.88 8.61
C SER A 91 -3.01 10.32 7.15
N VAL A 92 -2.21 9.59 6.37
CA VAL A 92 -2.22 9.66 4.91
C VAL A 92 -2.81 8.34 4.46
N SER A 93 -4.01 8.39 3.88
CA SER A 93 -4.82 7.18 3.68
C SER A 93 -5.67 7.20 2.42
N HIS A 94 -5.47 8.16 1.51
CA HIS A 94 -6.34 8.34 0.34
C HIS A 94 -7.83 8.54 0.70
N GLY A 95 -8.09 9.08 1.89
CA GLY A 95 -9.44 9.37 2.36
C GLY A 95 -10.14 8.14 2.91
N GLU A 96 -9.47 7.40 3.79
CA GLU A 96 -10.11 6.36 4.60
C GLU A 96 -11.33 6.92 5.34
N VAL A 97 -12.49 6.30 5.10
CA VAL A 97 -13.76 6.68 5.72
C VAL A 97 -13.96 5.83 6.97
N MET A 98 -13.87 6.45 8.14
CA MET A 98 -14.21 5.79 9.40
C MET A 98 -15.74 5.75 9.55
N HIS A 99 -16.31 4.55 9.59
CA HIS A 99 -17.71 4.31 9.95
C HIS A 99 -17.89 4.19 11.47
#